data_AF-A0A396ZAB3-F1
#
_entry.id   AF-A0A396ZAB3-F1
#
_cell.length_a   1.000
_cell.length_b   1.000
_cell.length_c   1.000
_cell.angle_alpha   90.00
_cell.angle_beta   90.00
_cell.angle_gamma   90.00
#
_symmetry.space_group_name_H-M   'P 1'
#
loop_
_entity.id
_entity.type
_entity.pdbx_description
1 polymer ?
#
loop_
_entity_poly.entity_id
_entity_poly.type
_entity_poly.pdbx_seq_one_letter_code
_entity_poly.pdbx_strand_id
1 'polypeptide(L)' 'MKFTFVILFLLVVYLSVYFSLTIANLWILLSTFSVVHIGLFQAYREKLNLKFYLLCSGLHLFSILLMNFYFRQT' A
#
# COMPACT_ATOMS: atom_id res chain seq x y z
N MET A 1 -10.58 -17.37 5.22
CA MET A 1 -9.44 -16.64 5.82
C MET A 1 -8.50 -16.00 4.79
N LYS A 2 -7.94 -16.73 3.82
CA LYS A 2 -7.04 -16.13 2.79
C LYS A 2 -7.74 -15.04 1.94
N PHE A 3 -8.98 -15.27 1.55
CA PHE A 3 -9.74 -14.32 0.72
C PHE A 3 -10.05 -13.00 1.42
N THR A 4 -10.40 -13.06 2.72
CA THR A 4 -10.66 -11.88 3.54
C THR A 4 -9.43 -10.98 3.65
N PHE A 5 -8.22 -11.55 3.80
CA PHE A 5 -6.97 -10.78 3.80
C PHE A 5 -6.70 -10.08 2.47
N VAL A 6 -7.03 -10.73 1.35
CA VAL A 6 -6.89 -10.15 0.01
C VAL A 6 -7.86 -8.98 -0.18
N ILE A 7 -9.11 -9.12 0.26
CA ILE A 7 -10.10 -8.03 0.21
C ILE A 7 -9.64 -6.85 1.08
N LEU A 8 -9.16 -7.13 2.29
CA LEU A 8 -8.68 -6.10 3.20
C LEU A 8 -7.47 -5.37 2.63
N PHE A 9 -6.56 -6.09 1.98
CA PHE A 9 -5.43 -5.50 1.23
C PHE A 9 -5.91 -4.60 0.09
N LEU A 10 -6.83 -5.07 -0.75
CA LEU A 10 -7.39 -4.31 -1.87
C LEU A 10 -8.11 -3.04 -1.40
N LEU A 11 -8.93 -3.13 -0.36
CA LEU A 11 -9.64 -2.00 0.23
C LEU A 11 -8.67 -0.93 0.73
N VAL A 12 -7.61 -1.37 1.38
CA VAL A 12 -6.60 -0.52 1.98
C VAL A 12 -5.75 0.18 0.91
N VAL A 13 -5.35 -0.52 -0.14
CA VAL A 13 -4.69 0.08 -1.31
C VAL A 13 -5.62 1.09 -1.98
N TYR A 14 -6.89 0.74 -2.17
CA TYR A 14 -7.90 1.64 -2.74
C TYR A 14 -8.07 2.93 -1.93
N LEU A 15 -8.24 2.84 -0.60
CA LEU A 15 -8.33 4.01 0.27
C LEU A 15 -7.06 4.86 0.21
N SER A 16 -5.88 4.24 0.19
CA SER A 16 -4.59 4.94 0.10
C SER A 16 -4.47 5.75 -1.19
N VAL A 17 -4.84 5.14 -2.31
CA VAL A 17 -4.87 5.77 -3.64
C VAL A 17 -5.91 6.90 -3.68
N TYR A 18 -7.11 6.68 -3.13
CA TYR A 18 -8.15 7.71 -3.05
C TYR A 18 -7.71 8.93 -2.23
N PHE A 19 -7.18 8.72 -1.02
CA PHE A 19 -6.68 9.82 -0.18
C PHE A 19 -5.48 10.54 -0.82
N SER A 20 -4.61 9.79 -1.52
CA SER A 20 -3.54 10.36 -2.33
C SER A 20 -4.05 11.32 -3.40
N LEU A 21 -5.06 10.89 -4.18
CA LEU A 21 -5.69 11.68 -5.24
C LEU A 21 -6.30 12.98 -4.68
N THR A 22 -6.77 12.96 -3.44
CA THR A 22 -7.51 14.06 -2.84
C THR A 22 -6.61 15.12 -2.20
N ILE A 23 -5.45 14.72 -1.65
CA ILE A 23 -4.58 15.62 -0.87
C ILE A 23 -3.24 15.90 -1.59
N ALA A 24 -2.89 15.13 -2.63
CA ALA A 24 -1.65 15.26 -3.41
C ALA A 24 -0.38 15.37 -2.55
N ASN A 25 -0.36 14.74 -1.38
CA ASN A 25 0.72 14.90 -0.41
C ASN A 25 1.47 13.57 -0.19
N LEU A 26 2.70 13.50 -0.69
CA LEU A 26 3.61 12.35 -0.56
C LEU A 26 3.71 11.80 0.86
N TRP A 27 3.71 12.69 1.86
CA TRP A 27 3.84 12.30 3.26
C TRP A 27 2.65 11.48 3.74
N ILE A 28 1.46 11.77 3.22
CA ILE A 28 0.25 11.01 3.53
C ILE A 28 0.28 9.65 2.84
N LEU A 29 0.75 9.57 1.58
CA LEU A 29 0.92 8.29 0.90
C LEU A 29 1.91 7.38 1.64
N LEU A 30 3.05 7.92 2.07
CA LEU A 30 4.07 7.19 2.82
C LEU A 30 3.56 6.75 4.20
N SER A 31 2.83 7.63 4.91
CA SER A 31 2.22 7.27 6.19
C SER A 31 1.22 6.12 6.03
N THR A 32 0.38 6.19 4.99
CA THR A 32 -0.59 5.13 4.71
C THR A 32 0.12 3.83 4.36
N PHE A 33 1.14 3.86 3.49
CA PHE A 33 1.99 2.70 3.20
C PHE A 33 2.53 2.02 4.47
N SER A 34 3.08 2.79 5.41
CA SER A 34 3.64 2.25 6.65
C SER A 34 2.59 1.53 7.51
N VAL A 35 1.40 2.14 7.71
CA VAL A 35 0.33 1.55 8.52
C VAL A 35 -0.15 0.23 7.92
N VAL A 36 -0.32 0.21 6.61
CA VAL A 36 -0.78 -0.96 5.84
C VAL A 36 0.22 -2.10 5.99
N HIS A 37 1.50 -1.82 5.76
CA HIS A 37 2.54 -2.84 5.80
C HIS A 37 2.88 -3.34 7.19
N ILE A 38 2.65 -2.58 8.26
CA ILE A 38 2.73 -3.10 9.63
C ILE A 38 1.72 -4.24 9.84
N GLY A 39 0.45 -4.04 9.45
CA GLY A 39 -0.58 -5.07 9.59
C GLY A 39 -0.37 -6.26 8.64
N LEU A 40 0.07 -5.98 7.41
CA LEU A 40 0.34 -7.03 6.41
C LEU A 40 1.62 -7.81 6.70
N PHE A 41 2.66 -7.20 7.26
CA PHE A 41 3.89 -7.90 7.61
C PHE A 41 3.63 -9.04 8.58
N GLN A 42 2.81 -8.80 9.61
CA GLN A 42 2.44 -9.84 10.57
C GLN A 42 1.64 -10.97 9.89
N ALA A 43 0.64 -10.62 9.06
CA ALA A 43 -0.16 -11.60 8.32
C ALA A 43 0.69 -12.42 7.34
N TYR A 44 1.64 -11.78 6.67
CA TYR A 44 2.54 -12.44 5.72
C TYR A 44 3.57 -13.32 6.41
N ARG A 45 4.05 -12.92 7.59
CA ARG A 45 4.98 -13.72 8.39
C ARG A 45 4.32 -14.99 8.92
N GLU A 46 3.07 -14.88 9.38
CA GLU A 46 2.37 -15.98 10.06
C GLU A 46 1.62 -16.91 9.10
N LYS A 47 1.10 -16.41 7.96
CA LYS A 47 0.18 -17.16 7.09
C LYS A 47 0.56 -17.24 5.62
N LEU A 48 1.53 -16.45 5.15
CA LEU A 48 1.96 -16.41 3.75
C LEU A 48 3.49 -16.46 3.64
N ASN A 49 4.03 -16.12 2.47
CA ASN A 49 5.46 -16.18 2.19
C ASN A 49 6.07 -14.77 2.21
N LEU A 50 7.16 -14.60 2.96
CA LEU A 50 7.91 -13.34 3.08
C LEU A 50 8.39 -12.79 1.72
N LYS A 51 8.75 -13.66 0.77
CA LYS A 51 9.15 -13.23 -0.58
C LYS A 51 8.02 -12.49 -1.30
N PHE A 52 6.79 -12.95 -1.09
CA PHE A 52 5.60 -12.37 -1.71
C PHE A 52 5.24 -11.02 -1.07
N TYR A 53 5.47 -10.87 0.24
CA TYR A 53 5.36 -9.60 0.94
C TYR A 53 6.32 -8.55 0.36
N LEU A 54 7.61 -8.90 0.22
CA LEU A 54 8.62 -7.96 -0.30
C LEU A 54 8.26 -7.48 -1.71
N LEU A 55 7.79 -8.38 -2.57
CA LEU A 55 7.36 -8.04 -3.92
C LEU A 55 6.14 -7.11 -3.92
N CYS A 56 5.14 -7.41 -3.08
CA CYS A 56 3.93 -6.61 -2.94
C CYS A 56 4.23 -5.21 -2.35
N SER A 57 5.10 -5.14 -1.35
CA SER A 57 5.60 -3.90 -0.75
C SER A 57 6.36 -3.05 -1.76
N GLY A 58 7.23 -3.65 -2.57
CA GLY A 58 7.95 -2.95 -3.63
C GLY A 58 7.01 -2.34 -4.68
N LEU A 59 6.02 -3.12 -5.14
CA LEU A 59 5.01 -2.63 -6.10
C LEU A 59 4.17 -1.49 -5.53
N HIS A 60 3.76 -1.59 -4.26
CA HIS A 60 2.99 -0.53 -3.61
C HIS A 60 3.81 0.76 -3.46
N LEU A 61 5.09 0.66 -3.07
CA LEU A 61 5.99 1.81 -2.97
C LEU A 61 6.23 2.46 -4.34
N PHE A 62 6.41 1.65 -5.38
CA PHE A 62 6.56 2.14 -6.75
C PHE A 62 5.31 2.90 -7.22
N SER A 63 4.11 2.37 -6.94
CA SER A 63 2.85 3.04 -7.28
C SER A 63 2.69 4.39 -6.56
N ILE A 64 3.14 4.49 -5.30
CA ILE A 64 3.16 5.76 -4.54
C ILE A 64 4.07 6.79 -5.19
N LEU A 65 5.27 6.37 -5.60
CA LEU A 65 6.22 7.25 -6.28
C LEU A 65 5.67 7.74 -7.64
N LEU A 66 5.05 6.85 -8.41
CA LEU A 66 4.39 7.21 -9.67
C LEU A 66 3.25 8.21 -9.45
N MET A 67 2.37 7.96 -8.48
CA MET A 67 1.28 8.90 -8.16
C MET A 67 1.83 10.25 -7.72
N ASN A 68 2.84 10.28 -6.85
CA ASN A 68 3.47 11.53 -6.43
C ASN A 68 4.09 12.30 -7.60
N PHE A 69 4.76 11.61 -8.53
CA PHE A 69 5.30 12.24 -9.72
C PHE A 69 4.20 12.82 -10.61
N TYR A 70 3.10 12.07 -10.80
CA TYR A 70 1.94 12.51 -11.58
C TYR A 70 1.29 13.78 -11.00
N PHE A 71 1.01 13.84 -9.70
CA PHE A 71 0.38 15.03 -9.09
C PHE A 71 1.29 16.25 -9.02
N ARG A 72 2.62 16.06 -8.99
CA ARG A 72 3.57 17.17 -8.97
C ARG A 72 3.75 17.82 -10.35
N GLN A 73 3.27 17.19 -11.41
CA GLN A 73 3.34 17.70 -12.79
C GLN A 73 2.15 18.61 -13.17
N THR A 74 1.07 18.62 -12.39
CA THR A 74 -0.06 19.57 -12.49
C THR A 74 0.16 20.80 -11.63
#